data_AF-A0A2I1FMG9-F1
#
_entry.id   AF-A0A2I1FMG9-F1
#
_cell.length_a   1.000
_cell.length_b   1.000
_cell.length_c   1.000
_cell.angle_alpha   90.00
_cell.angle_beta   90.00
_cell.angle_gamma   90.00
#
_symmetry.space_group_name_H-M   'P 1'
#
loop_
_entity.id
_entity.type
_entity.pdbx_description
1 polymer ?
#
loop_
_entity_poly.entity_id
_entity_poly.type
_entity_poly.pdbx_seq_one_letter_code
_entity_poly.pdbx_strand_id
1 'polypeptide(L)' 'MCKSSRHDFYMIYRRHSEGGSNFRDFHVRRGKVMRALHWLKANNKFYRDIDIDDEILQTFPENGSIAENFG' A
#
# COMPACT_ATOMS: atom_id res chain seq x y z
N MET A 1 28.50 -1.56 -13.59
CA MET A 1 28.06 -2.49 -12.53
C MET A 1 26.55 -2.38 -12.40
N CYS A 2 25.80 -3.40 -12.83
CA CYS A 2 24.34 -3.45 -12.67
C CYS A 2 23.98 -3.65 -11.19
N LYS A 3 23.11 -2.79 -10.65
CA LYS A 3 22.36 -3.10 -9.45
C LYS A 3 20.92 -3.36 -9.88
N SER A 4 20.61 -4.66 -9.97
CA SER A 4 19.25 -5.16 -10.00
C SER A 4 18.60 -4.80 -8.67
N SER A 5 17.57 -3.96 -8.70
CA SER A 5 16.69 -3.75 -7.56
C SER A 5 15.35 -4.39 -7.89
N ARG A 6 15.09 -5.49 -7.20
CA ARG A 6 13.81 -6.22 -7.20
C ARG A 6 12.69 -5.22 -6.97
N HIS A 7 11.85 -5.05 -7.98
CA HIS A 7 10.60 -4.32 -7.85
C HIS A 7 9.61 -5.24 -7.17
N ASP A 8 9.55 -5.17 -5.84
CA ASP A 8 8.39 -5.66 -5.11
C ASP A 8 7.24 -4.68 -5.38
N PHE A 9 6.40 -5.05 -6.33
CA PHE A 9 5.25 -4.26 -6.77
C PHE A 9 4.19 -4.20 -5.67
N TYR A 10 4.31 -3.26 -4.74
CA TYR A 10 3.14 -2.75 -4.04
C TYR A 10 2.51 -1.68 -4.94
N MET A 11 1.25 -1.90 -5.32
CA MET A 11 0.48 -1.05 -6.22
C MET A 11 0.24 0.34 -5.61
N ILE A 12 1.26 1.19 -5.62
CA ILE A 12 1.11 2.63 -5.40
C ILE A 12 0.96 3.26 -6.78
N TYR A 13 -0.29 3.59 -7.14
CA TYR A 13 -0.57 4.34 -8.38
C TYR A 13 0.01 5.76 -8.26
N ARG A 14 1.25 5.94 -8.70
CA ARG A 14 1.88 7.25 -8.88
C ARG A 14 1.31 7.88 -10.14
N ARG A 15 0.30 8.73 -9.99
CA ARG A 15 -0.18 9.55 -11.12
C ARG A 15 0.91 10.58 -11.43
N HIS A 16 1.71 10.32 -12.46
CA HIS A 16 2.61 11.33 -13.03
C HIS A 16 1.72 12.38 -13.69
N SER A 17 1.51 13.51 -13.03
CA SER A 17 0.98 14.69 -13.71
C SER A 17 2.15 15.31 -14.46
N GLU A 18 2.11 15.24 -15.79
CA GLU A 18 3.04 15.98 -16.64
C GLU A 18 2.89 17.48 -16.31
N GLY A 19 3.87 18.05 -15.61
CA GLY A 19 3.94 19.51 -15.40
C GLY A 19 4.10 20.06 -13.98
N GLY A 20 4.43 19.25 -12.96
CA GLY A 20 4.80 19.82 -11.67
C GLY A 20 5.04 18.77 -10.59
N SER A 21 6.04 18.99 -9.74
CA SER A 21 6.44 18.16 -8.60
C SER A 21 5.35 18.11 -7.51
N ASN A 22 4.17 17.59 -7.84
CA ASN A 22 3.08 17.38 -6.91
C ASN A 22 3.25 16.00 -6.23
N PHE A 23 4.38 15.81 -5.55
CA PHE A 23 4.54 14.68 -4.65
C PHE A 23 3.52 14.84 -3.52
N ARG A 24 2.54 13.94 -3.46
CA ARG A 24 1.69 13.82 -2.28
C ARG A 24 2.24 12.70 -1.42
N ASP A 25 2.61 13.06 -0.20
CA ASP A 25 2.95 12.08 0.81
C ASP A 25 1.69 11.32 1.21
N PHE A 26 1.65 10.04 0.88
CA PHE A 26 0.53 9.18 1.25
C PHE A 26 0.73 8.72 2.69
N HIS A 27 -0.10 9.27 3.58
CA HIS A 27 -0.18 8.81 4.95
C HIS A 27 -1.06 7.57 5.04
N VAL A 28 -0.47 6.48 5.46
CA VAL A 28 -1.15 5.21 5.74
C VAL A 28 -1.49 5.13 7.20
N ARG A 29 -2.72 4.67 7.45
CA ARG A 29 -3.24 4.36 8.78
C ARG A 29 -3.57 2.88 8.81
N ARG A 30 -2.68 2.08 9.40
CA ARG A 30 -2.79 0.60 9.44
C ARG A 30 -4.22 0.12 9.75
N GLY A 31 -4.81 0.63 10.83
CA GLY A 31 -6.16 0.25 11.25
C GLY A 31 -7.26 0.57 10.23
N LYS A 32 -7.11 1.64 9.43
CA LYS A 32 -8.06 1.99 8.36
C LYS A 32 -7.89 1.08 7.15
N VAL A 33 -6.65 0.76 6.77
CA VAL A 33 -6.36 -0.13 5.65
C VAL A 33 -6.84 -1.55 5.95
N MET A 34 -6.51 -2.11 7.11
CA MET A 34 -6.97 -3.45 7.52
C MET A 34 -8.50 -3.53 7.49
N ARG A 35 -9.19 -2.57 8.11
CA ARG A 35 -10.67 -2.55 8.11
C ARG A 35 -11.24 -2.45 6.69
N ALA A 36 -10.64 -1.66 5.81
CA ALA A 36 -11.11 -1.50 4.44
C ALA A 36 -10.94 -2.79 3.63
N LEU A 37 -9.78 -3.46 3.74
CA LEU A 37 -9.52 -4.72 3.04
C LEU A 37 -10.44 -5.84 3.52
N HIS A 38 -10.58 -6.01 4.83
CA HIS A 38 -11.51 -7.00 5.41
C HIS A 38 -12.96 -6.70 5.04
N TRP A 39 -13.37 -5.42 5.05
CA TRP A 39 -14.70 -5.02 4.57
C TRP A 39 -14.90 -5.36 3.09
N LEU A 40 -13.92 -5.08 2.23
CA LEU A 40 -13.99 -5.38 0.80
C LEU A 40 -14.16 -6.88 0.56
N LYS A 41 -13.34 -7.72 1.20
CA LYS A 41 -13.43 -9.19 1.09
C LYS A 41 -14.78 -9.72 1.55
N ALA A 42 -15.33 -9.19 2.65
CA ALA A 42 -16.60 -9.64 3.19
C ALA A 42 -17.82 -9.18 2.36
N ASN A 43 -17.76 -7.99 1.74
CA ASN A 43 -18.95 -7.35 1.17
C ASN A 43 -18.96 -7.31 -0.37
N ASN A 44 -17.83 -7.56 -1.03
CA ASN A 44 -17.74 -7.51 -2.48
C ASN A 44 -17.40 -8.88 -3.06
N LYS A 45 -18.34 -9.44 -3.83
CA LYS A 45 -18.21 -10.77 -4.46
C LYS A 45 -16.95 -10.92 -5.33
N PHE A 46 -16.42 -9.83 -5.89
CA PHE A 46 -15.23 -9.85 -6.75
C PHE A 46 -13.94 -10.03 -5.96
N TYR A 47 -13.97 -9.84 -4.64
CA TYR A 47 -12.80 -9.89 -3.76
C TYR A 47 -12.91 -10.99 -2.69
N ARG A 48 -13.87 -11.92 -2.83
CA ARG A 48 -14.10 -12.96 -1.82
C ARG A 48 -12.92 -13.93 -1.72
N ASP A 49 -12.25 -14.18 -2.83
CA ASP A 49 -11.22 -15.22 -2.98
C ASP A 49 -9.79 -14.66 -2.92
N ILE A 50 -9.61 -13.40 -2.51
CA ILE A 50 -8.27 -12.83 -2.30
C ILE A 50 -7.77 -13.22 -0.91
N ASP A 51 -6.52 -13.62 -0.77
CA ASP A 51 -5.89 -13.78 0.53
C ASP A 51 -5.29 -12.46 1.01
N ILE A 52 -5.57 -12.13 2.27
CA ILE A 52 -5.06 -10.94 2.93
C ILE A 52 -4.01 -11.43 3.91
N ASP A 53 -2.76 -11.03 3.69
CA ASP A 53 -1.66 -11.31 4.61
C ASP A 53 -1.66 -10.27 5.74
N ASP A 54 -2.23 -10.65 6.88
CA ASP A 54 -2.29 -9.78 8.06
C ASP A 54 -0.89 -9.52 8.67
N GLU A 55 0.11 -10.39 8.45
CA GLU A 55 1.49 -10.17 8.92
C GLU A 55 2.14 -9.03 8.15
N ILE A 56 1.96 -8.98 6.83
CA ILE A 56 2.43 -7.85 6.01
C ILE A 56 1.70 -6.57 6.45
N LEU A 57 0.39 -6.61 6.73
CA LEU A 57 -0.36 -5.44 7.17
C LEU A 57 0.08 -4.93 8.55
N GLN A 58 0.61 -5.80 9.42
CA GLN A 58 1.19 -5.40 10.71
C GLN A 58 2.42 -4.50 10.52
N THR A 59 3.17 -4.70 9.44
CA THR A 59 4.36 -3.87 9.11
C THR A 59 4.00 -2.45 8.67
N PHE A 60 2.72 -2.14 8.43
CA PHE A 60 2.31 -0.78 8.07
C PHE A 60 2.42 0.17 9.26
N PRO A 61 2.75 1.46 9.02
CA PRO A 61 2.78 2.45 10.08
C PRO A 61 1.38 2.60 10.70
N GLU A 62 1.34 2.75 12.03
CA GLU A 62 0.08 2.99 12.74
C GLU A 62 -0.61 4.26 12.21
N ASN A 63 0.19 5.30 11.97
CA ASN A 63 -0.17 6.51 11.23
C ASN A 63 1.13 7.16 10.69
N GLY A 64 1.37 7.12 9.39
CA GLY A 64 2.61 7.67 8.81
C GLY A 64 2.83 7.28 7.36
N SER A 65 3.99 7.62 6.82
CA SER A 65 4.34 7.26 5.44
C SER A 65 4.82 5.81 5.38
N ILE A 66 4.41 5.07 4.34
CA ILE A 66 4.96 3.73 4.09
C ILE A 66 6.47 3.81 3.81
N ALA A 67 6.94 4.92 3.24
CA ALA A 67 8.35 5.09 2.87
C ALA A 67 9.30 5.10 4.09
N GLU A 68 8.78 5.33 5.30
CA GLU A 68 9.58 5.38 6.53
C GLU A 68 9.82 3.98 7.14
N ASN A 69 9.00 2.98 6.81
CA ASN A 69 9.10 1.61 7.35
C ASN A 69 9.90 0.63 6.48
N PHE A 70 10.33 1.03 5.29
CA PHE A 70 11.15 0.22 4.37
C PHE A 70 12.60 0.74 4.24
N GLY A 71 13.07 1.45 5.27
CA GLY A 71 14.44 1.96 5.38
C GLY A 71 15.44 0.91 5.87
#